data_AF-A0A7S1U631-F1
#
_entry.id   AF-A0A7S1U631-F1
#
_cell.length_a   1.000
_cell.length_b   1.000
_cell.length_c   1.000
_cell.angle_alpha   90.00
_cell.angle_beta   90.00
_cell.angle_gamma   90.00
#
_symmetry.space_group_name_H-M   'P 1'
#
loop_
_entity.id
_entity.type
_entity.pdbx_description
1 polymer ?
#
loop_
_entity_poly.entity_id
_entity_poly.type
_entity_poly.pdbx_seq_one_letter_code
_entity_poly.pdbx_strand_id
1 'polypeptide(L)'
;MAPSCNVKMGTEEMQRKVVEEFDPGPGLPVQTRAKTITEPVQRARVVVQYKTYWLPPGTNFEIRYRLREDEDWTLTQTRSTSKTIHSLLPENVYVFAVRAQNDTGWSEFSQAVEVPT
;
A
#
# COMPACT_ATOMS: atom_id res chain seq x y z
N MET A 1 -17.14 10.49 -16.70
CA MET A 1 -15.90 11.30 -16.54
C MET A 1 -15.10 10.75 -15.36
N ALA A 2 -13.81 10.47 -15.56
CA ALA A 2 -12.93 9.95 -14.51
C ALA A 2 -12.44 11.06 -13.55
N PRO A 3 -12.17 10.75 -12.27
CA PRO A 3 -11.59 11.71 -11.32
C PRO A 3 -10.16 12.13 -11.71
N SER A 4 -9.80 13.40 -11.50
CA SER A 4 -8.43 13.89 -11.71
C SER A 4 -7.56 13.55 -10.50
N CYS A 5 -6.64 12.59 -10.69
CA CYS A 5 -5.75 12.06 -9.66
C CYS A 5 -4.50 12.94 -9.43
N ASN A 6 -4.12 13.15 -8.17
CA ASN A 6 -2.87 13.78 -7.75
C ASN A 6 -2.23 12.93 -6.65
N VAL A 7 -1.20 12.15 -6.97
CA VAL A 7 -0.55 11.26 -6.00
C VAL A 7 0.61 11.97 -5.32
N LYS A 8 0.73 11.85 -3.98
CA LYS A 8 1.83 12.39 -3.19
C LYS A 8 2.50 11.27 -2.37
N MET A 9 3.83 11.17 -2.44
CA MET A 9 4.62 10.17 -1.73
C MET A 9 5.02 10.61 -0.32
N GLY A 10 5.17 9.66 0.61
CA GLY A 10 5.90 9.86 1.87
C GLY A 10 6.48 8.55 2.41
N THR A 11 7.66 8.54 3.03
CA THR A 11 8.29 7.30 3.54
C THR A 11 7.77 6.92 4.96
N GLU A 12 7.85 5.63 5.35
CA GLU A 12 7.50 5.15 6.72
C GLU A 12 8.28 3.87 7.11
N GLU A 13 9.20 3.95 8.07
CA GLU A 13 9.98 2.79 8.55
C GLU A 13 9.15 1.85 9.46
N MET A 14 9.20 0.53 9.21
CA MET A 14 8.53 -0.50 10.03
C MET A 14 9.56 -1.50 10.59
N GLN A 15 9.61 -1.67 11.92
CA GLN A 15 10.53 -2.62 12.56
C GLN A 15 9.90 -4.03 12.66
N ARG A 16 10.62 -5.09 12.29
CA ARG A 16 10.22 -6.48 12.54
C ARG A 16 11.04 -7.10 13.67
N LYS A 17 10.41 -7.99 14.44
CA LYS A 17 11.03 -8.76 15.52
C LYS A 17 11.12 -10.24 15.09
N VAL A 18 12.33 -10.75 14.92
CA VAL A 18 12.58 -12.18 14.65
C VAL A 18 13.01 -12.87 15.95
N VAL A 19 12.50 -14.08 16.19
CA VAL A 19 12.85 -14.91 17.34
C VAL A 19 13.74 -16.05 16.83
N GLU A 20 14.99 -16.10 17.28
CA GLU A 20 15.93 -17.18 16.95
C GLU A 20 15.84 -18.27 18.02
N GLU A 21 15.57 -19.50 17.60
CA GLU A 21 15.57 -20.68 18.48
C GLU A 21 16.98 -21.28 18.52
N PHE A 22 17.51 -21.52 19.73
CA PHE A 22 18.82 -22.12 19.93
C PHE A 22 18.62 -23.59 20.28
N ASP A 23 19.07 -24.49 19.41
CA ASP A 23 19.01 -25.94 19.64
C ASP A 23 20.12 -26.34 20.65
N PRO A 24 19.77 -26.78 21.88
CA PRO A 24 20.78 -27.03 22.91
C PRO A 24 21.46 -28.41 22.75
N GLY A 25 21.21 -29.13 21.65
CA GLY A 25 21.65 -30.50 21.46
C GLY A 25 20.75 -31.53 22.18
N PRO A 26 20.98 -32.83 21.93
CA PRO A 26 20.09 -33.89 22.38
C PRO A 26 20.10 -34.06 23.91
N GLY A 27 18.92 -34.02 24.52
CA GLY A 27 18.70 -34.32 25.94
C GLY A 27 18.56 -33.12 26.89
N LEU A 28 18.63 -31.88 26.38
CA LEU A 28 18.34 -30.66 27.15
C LEU A 28 17.00 -30.03 26.71
N PRO A 29 16.24 -29.40 27.61
CA PRO A 29 15.07 -28.62 27.21
C PRO A 29 15.52 -27.46 26.31
N VAL A 30 14.81 -27.24 25.19
CA VAL A 30 15.05 -26.13 24.26
C VAL A 30 15.19 -24.82 25.05
N GLN A 31 16.34 -24.16 24.93
CA GLN A 31 16.57 -22.86 25.57
C GLN A 31 16.36 -21.76 24.53
N THR A 32 15.21 -21.09 24.59
CA THR A 32 14.94 -19.94 23.71
C THR A 32 15.73 -18.73 24.22
N ARG A 33 16.91 -18.46 23.66
CA ARG A 33 17.59 -17.18 23.89
C ARG A 33 17.05 -16.17 22.89
N ALA A 34 16.13 -15.32 23.33
CA ALA A 34 15.60 -14.24 22.50
C ALA A 34 16.69 -13.21 22.14
N LYS A 35 17.47 -13.47 21.09
CA LYS A 35 18.19 -12.40 20.38
C LYS A 35 17.16 -11.68 19.52
N THR A 36 16.81 -10.46 19.93
CA THR A 36 16.01 -9.58 19.08
C THR A 36 16.92 -9.08 17.96
N ILE A 37 16.90 -9.75 16.80
CA ILE A 37 17.50 -9.23 15.57
C ILE A 37 16.43 -8.34 14.94
N THR A 38 16.61 -7.02 15.08
CA THR A 38 15.77 -6.01 14.43
C THR A 38 16.35 -5.76 13.04
N GLU A 39 15.98 -6.57 12.05
CA GLU A 39 16.18 -6.14 10.67
C GLU A 39 15.22 -4.97 10.39
N PRO A 40 15.72 -3.78 10.01
CA PRO A 40 14.87 -2.67 9.63
C PRO A 40 14.23 -3.03 8.30
N VAL A 41 12.98 -3.47 8.35
CA VAL A 41 12.20 -3.70 7.14
C VAL A 41 11.71 -2.34 6.68
N GLN A 42 12.52 -1.66 5.87
CA GLN A 42 12.10 -0.42 5.24
C GLN A 42 10.81 -0.69 4.45
N ARG A 43 9.80 0.13 4.70
CA ARG A 43 8.55 0.14 3.98
C ARG A 43 8.31 1.57 3.49
N ALA A 44 7.58 1.69 2.41
CA ALA A 44 7.13 2.96 1.91
C ALA A 44 5.62 3.08 2.14
N ARG A 45 5.15 4.33 2.19
CA ARG A 45 3.73 4.64 2.10
C ARG A 45 3.48 5.61 0.95
N VAL A 46 2.29 5.55 0.37
CA VAL A 46 1.90 6.48 -0.68
C VAL A 46 0.53 7.04 -0.33
N VAL A 47 0.40 8.37 -0.35
CA VAL A 47 -0.88 9.05 -0.14
C VAL A 47 -1.46 9.38 -1.50
N VAL A 48 -2.47 8.62 -1.90
CA VAL A 48 -3.22 8.88 -3.12
C VAL A 48 -4.29 9.93 -2.79
N GLN A 49 -4.25 11.09 -3.45
CA GLN A 49 -5.25 12.15 -3.32
C GLN A 49 -5.91 12.45 -4.68
N TYR A 50 -7.13 12.94 -4.67
CA TYR A 50 -7.84 13.29 -5.92
C TYR A 50 -8.91 14.33 -5.69
N LYS A 51 -9.17 15.15 -6.71
CA LYS A 51 -10.20 16.21 -6.67
C LYS A 51 -11.49 15.69 -7.29
N THR A 52 -12.61 15.98 -6.63
CA THR A 52 -13.93 15.40 -6.94
C THR A 52 -15.06 16.42 -6.89
N TYR A 53 -14.77 17.70 -7.16
CA TYR A 53 -15.75 18.80 -7.00
C TYR A 53 -16.94 18.76 -7.98
N TRP A 54 -16.93 17.82 -8.93
CA TRP A 54 -18.02 17.55 -9.88
C TRP A 54 -18.72 16.21 -9.62
N LEU A 55 -18.34 15.48 -8.57
CA LEU A 55 -18.95 14.19 -8.22
C LEU A 55 -19.96 14.38 -7.08
N PRO A 56 -21.08 13.63 -7.09
CA PRO A 56 -22.08 13.71 -6.04
C PRO A 56 -21.49 13.29 -4.69
N PRO A 57 -22.02 13.83 -3.57
CA PRO A 57 -21.64 13.37 -2.23
C PRO A 57 -21.96 11.88 -2.08
N GLY A 58 -21.17 11.17 -1.26
CA GLY A 58 -21.33 9.74 -1.04
C GLY A 58 -20.76 8.84 -2.14
N THR A 59 -20.08 9.41 -3.15
CA THR A 59 -19.34 8.65 -4.16
C THR A 59 -18.28 7.74 -3.49
N ASN A 60 -18.27 6.45 -3.85
CA ASN A 60 -17.17 5.56 -3.46
C ASN A 60 -16.02 5.69 -4.46
N PHE A 61 -14.82 5.40 -4.01
CA PHE A 61 -13.63 5.38 -4.85
C PHE A 61 -12.94 4.04 -4.72
N GLU A 62 -12.38 3.59 -5.83
CA GLU A 62 -11.53 2.42 -5.88
C GLU A 62 -10.18 2.80 -6.44
N ILE A 63 -9.14 2.53 -5.66
CA ILE A 63 -7.75 2.67 -6.04
C ILE A 63 -7.24 1.29 -6.45
N ARG A 64 -6.65 1.20 -7.63
CA ARG A 64 -5.84 0.06 -8.04
C ARG A 64 -4.37 0.43 -7.96
N TYR A 65 -3.55 -0.49 -7.47
CA TYR A 65 -2.11 -0.34 -7.46
C TYR A 65 -1.40 -1.67 -7.68
N ARG A 66 -0.21 -1.61 -8.28
CA ARG A 66 0.67 -2.77 -8.50
C ARG A 66 2.12 -2.31 -8.63
N LEU A 67 3.07 -3.22 -8.46
CA LEU A 67 4.42 -2.98 -8.94
C LEU A 67 4.38 -2.87 -10.46
N ARG A 68 5.26 -2.04 -11.03
CA ARG A 68 5.38 -1.86 -12.47
C ARG A 68 5.65 -3.18 -13.20
N GLU A 69 6.42 -4.05 -12.56
CA GLU A 69 6.79 -5.40 -13.02
C GLU A 69 5.75 -6.49 -12.74
N ASP A 70 4.81 -6.27 -11.82
CA ASP A 70 3.69 -7.19 -11.58
C ASP A 70 2.61 -7.03 -12.64
N GLU A 71 1.87 -8.09 -12.95
CA GLU A 71 0.68 -8.00 -13.83
C GLU A 71 -0.61 -7.81 -13.02
N ASP A 72 -0.63 -8.32 -11.79
CA ASP A 72 -1.80 -8.32 -10.92
C ASP A 72 -2.03 -6.99 -10.22
N TRP A 73 -3.27 -6.52 -10.27
CA TRP A 73 -3.70 -5.30 -9.57
C TRP A 73 -4.20 -5.63 -8.17
N THR A 74 -3.67 -4.93 -7.17
CA THR A 74 -4.29 -4.84 -5.85
C THR A 74 -5.34 -3.74 -5.83
N LEU A 75 -6.53 -4.02 -5.30
CA LEU A 75 -7.65 -3.09 -5.23
C LEU A 75 -7.93 -2.69 -3.78
N THR A 76 -8.20 -1.41 -3.56
CA THR A 76 -8.68 -0.91 -2.26
C THR A 76 -9.73 0.17 -2.47
N GLN A 77 -10.71 0.24 -1.56
CA GLN A 77 -11.81 1.19 -1.65
C GLN A 77 -11.78 2.20 -0.50
N THR A 78 -12.33 3.38 -0.76
CA THR A 78 -12.50 4.46 0.22
C THR A 78 -13.66 5.37 -0.17
N ARG A 79 -14.25 6.05 0.81
CA ARG A 79 -15.18 7.18 0.58
C ARG A 79 -14.52 8.55 0.75
N SER A 80 -13.28 8.55 1.22
CA SER A 80 -12.49 9.77 1.40
C SER A 80 -11.78 10.14 0.11
N THR A 81 -11.57 11.42 -0.16
CA THR A 81 -10.79 11.92 -1.32
C THR A 81 -9.27 11.72 -1.18
N SER A 82 -8.86 10.95 -0.18
CA SER A 82 -7.49 10.54 0.06
C SER A 82 -7.43 9.14 0.67
N LYS A 83 -6.40 8.37 0.32
CA LYS A 83 -6.09 7.07 0.93
C LYS A 83 -4.58 6.90 1.08
N THR A 84 -4.14 6.46 2.25
CA THR A 84 -2.75 6.03 2.47
C THR A 84 -2.64 4.54 2.20
N ILE A 85 -1.72 4.17 1.32
CA ILE A 85 -1.29 2.80 1.05
C ILE A 85 0.00 2.57 1.82
N HIS A 86 0.02 1.59 2.71
CA HIS A 86 1.18 1.26 3.55
C HIS A 86 1.87 -0.01 3.05
N SER A 87 2.99 -0.36 3.70
CA SER A 87 3.68 -1.63 3.49
C SER A 87 4.17 -1.86 2.06
N LEU A 88 4.43 -0.79 1.32
CA LEU A 88 5.03 -0.86 -0.01
C LEU A 88 6.51 -1.18 0.11
N LEU A 89 7.07 -1.86 -0.89
CA LEU A 89 8.50 -2.13 -0.94
C LEU A 89 9.24 -0.84 -1.35
N PRO A 90 10.30 -0.43 -0.63
CA PRO A 90 11.15 0.68 -1.05
C PRO A 90 11.94 0.29 -2.31
N GLU A 91 12.50 1.28 -3.01
CA GLU A 91 13.30 1.14 -4.23
C GLU A 91 12.56 0.48 -5.41
N ASN A 92 11.24 0.60 -5.43
CA ASN A 92 10.37 0.00 -6.43
C ASN A 92 9.51 1.06 -7.13
N VAL A 93 9.01 0.77 -8.33
CA VAL A 93 8.06 1.68 -9.00
C VAL A 93 6.67 1.08 -8.93
N TYR A 94 5.76 1.80 -8.26
CA TYR A 94 4.35 1.43 -8.19
C TYR A 94 3.52 2.24 -9.17
N VAL A 95 2.53 1.60 -9.76
CA VAL A 95 1.56 2.22 -10.67
C VAL A 95 0.24 2.36 -9.92
N PHE A 96 -0.33 3.56 -9.87
CA PHE A 96 -1.60 3.85 -9.20
C PHE A 96 -2.64 4.39 -10.18
N ALA A 97 -3.89 3.97 -10.05
CA ALA A 97 -5.02 4.63 -10.73
C ALA A 97 -6.27 4.60 -9.84
N VAL A 98 -7.18 5.55 -10.03
CA VAL A 98 -8.41 5.66 -9.25
C VAL A 98 -9.64 5.75 -10.15
N ARG A 99 -10.73 5.09 -9.77
CA ARG A 99 -12.05 5.26 -10.37
C ARG A 99 -13.09 5.62 -9.32
N ALA A 100 -14.17 6.26 -9.76
CA ALA A 100 -15.28 6.67 -8.91
C ALA A 100 -16.50 5.76 -9.16
N GLN A 101 -17.32 5.58 -8.13
CA GLN A 101 -18.61 4.90 -8.20
C GLN A 101 -19.70 5.79 -7.62
N ASN A 102 -20.68 6.14 -8.44
CA ASN A 102 -21.91 6.79 -8.02
C ASN A 102 -23.11 5.87 -8.29
N ASP A 103 -24.32 6.40 -8.12
CA ASP A 103 -25.57 5.67 -8.36
C ASP A 103 -25.70 5.16 -9.82
N THR A 104 -25.07 5.86 -10.77
CA THR A 104 -25.00 5.47 -12.19
C THR A 104 -24.02 4.32 -12.45
N GLY A 105 -23.08 4.07 -11.53
CA GLY A 105 -22.10 3.00 -11.62
C GLY A 105 -20.65 3.48 -11.58
N TRP A 106 -19.75 2.65 -12.11
CA TRP A 106 -18.31 2.89 -12.11
C TRP A 106 -17.86 3.76 -13.28
N SER A 107 -16.99 4.72 -13.01
CA SER A 107 -16.21 5.41 -14.04
C SER A 107 -15.09 4.52 -14.57
N GLU A 108 -14.53 4.92 -15.70
CA GLU A 108 -13.19 4.47 -16.09
C GLU A 108 -12.16 4.88 -15.05
N PHE A 109 -11.04 4.15 -15.00
CA PHE A 109 -9.89 4.53 -14.19
C PHE A 109 -9.25 5.82 -14.73
N SER A 110 -8.72 6.62 -13.81
CA SER A 110 -7.86 7.75 -14.13
C SER A 110 -6.62 7.30 -14.90
N GLN A 111 -5.91 8.27 -15.48
CA GLN A 111 -4.55 8.03 -15.96
C GLN A 111 -3.71 7.39 -14.85
N ALA A 112 -2.94 6.38 -15.22
CA ALA A 112 -2.03 5.72 -14.31
C ALA A 112 -0.89 6.68 -13.92
N VAL A 113 -0.55 6.70 -12.64
CA VAL A 113 0.55 7.50 -12.09
C VAL A 113 1.62 6.54 -11.57
N GLU A 114 2.85 6.70 -12.06
CA GLU A 114 4.01 5.95 -11.60
C GLU A 114 4.68 6.69 -10.44
N VAL A 115 5.02 5.95 -9.39
CA VAL A 115 5.45 6.49 -8.10
C VAL A 115 6.63 5.65 -7.58
N PRO A 116 7.86 6.18 -7.56
CA PRO A 116 9.06 5.45 -7.13
C PRO A 116 9.22 5.48 -5.61
N THR A 117 9.00 4.36 -4.92
CA THR A 117 9.04 4.20 -3.45
C THR A 117 10.41 4.00 -2.86
#